data_AF-A0A836X2F7-F1
#
_entry.id   AF-A0A836X2F7-F1
#
_cell.length_a   1.000
_cell.length_b   1.000
_cell.length_c   1.000
_cell.angle_alpha   90.00
_cell.angle_beta   90.00
_cell.angle_gamma   90.00
#
_symmetry.space_group_name_H-M   'P 1'
#
loop_
_entity.id
_entity.type
_entity.pdbx_description
1 polymer ?
#
loop_
_entity_poly.entity_id
_entity_poly.type
_entity_poly.pdbx_seq_one_letter_code
_entity_poly.pdbx_strand_id
1 'polypeptide(L)' 'MKKALHDTVNFDISLDRANIVTSELLIQGVLPDHLMMEARADHDPIFYEYMPLGEAGNQRVEIFHE' A
#
# COMPACT_ATOMS: atom_id res chain seq x y z
N MET A 1 7.11 2.97 -23.35
CA MET A 1 5.98 2.05 -23.09
C MET A 1 6.08 1.27 -21.76
N LYS A 2 7.26 1.04 -21.18
CA LYS A 2 7.42 0.23 -19.95
C LYS A 2 6.94 0.91 -18.64
N LYS A 3 7.00 2.25 -18.57
CA LYS A 3 6.67 3.02 -17.36
C LYS A 3 5.17 3.01 -17.02
N ALA A 4 4.29 3.31 -17.98
CA ALA A 4 2.85 3.36 -17.72
C ALA A 4 2.29 2.02 -17.21
N LEU A 5 2.74 0.89 -17.78
CA LEU A 5 2.34 -0.44 -17.29
C LEU A 5 2.86 -0.71 -15.88
N HIS A 6 4.10 -0.31 -15.59
CA HIS A 6 4.70 -0.47 -14.25
C HIS A 6 3.95 0.35 -13.20
N ASP A 7 3.68 1.63 -13.50
CA ASP A 7 2.94 2.53 -12.62
C ASP A 7 1.54 1.95 -12.30
N THR A 8 0.83 1.42 -13.31
CA THR A 8 -0.47 0.77 -13.11
C THR A 8 -0.37 -0.48 -12.24
N VAL A 9 0.60 -1.36 -12.50
CA VAL A 9 0.78 -2.59 -11.71
C VAL A 9 1.13 -2.28 -10.26
N ASN A 10 2.01 -1.32 -9.99
CA ASN A 10 2.36 -0.92 -8.63
C ASN A 10 1.16 -0.31 -7.90
N PHE A 11 0.34 0.48 -8.61
CA PHE A 11 -0.88 1.04 -8.06
C PHE A 11 -1.88 -0.05 -7.67
N ASP A 12 -2.15 -1.00 -8.57
CA ASP A 12 -3.09 -2.11 -8.31
C ASP A 12 -2.63 -2.95 -7.11
N ILE A 13 -1.33 -3.28 -7.04
CA ILE A 13 -0.75 -4.00 -5.90
C ILE A 13 -0.90 -3.21 -4.59
N SER A 14 -0.66 -1.89 -4.63
CA SER A 14 -0.83 -1.04 -3.44
C SER A 14 -2.28 -0.98 -3.00
N LEU A 15 -3.23 -0.93 -3.94
CA LEU A 15 -4.66 -0.91 -3.67
C LEU A 15 -5.13 -2.23 -3.05
N ASP A 16 -4.70 -3.37 -3.60
CA ASP A 16 -5.06 -4.70 -3.08
C ASP A 16 -4.57 -4.90 -1.65
N ARG A 17 -3.34 -4.48 -1.34
CA ARG A 17 -2.80 -4.54 0.02
C ARG A 17 -3.60 -3.69 1.00
N ALA A 18 -3.91 -2.46 0.60
CA ALA A 18 -4.67 -1.54 1.43
C ALA A 18 -6.12 -2.06 1.66
N ASN A 19 -6.73 -2.69 0.66
CA ASN A 19 -8.04 -3.34 0.76
C ASN A 19 -8.04 -4.51 1.75
N ILE A 20 -7.00 -5.36 1.71
CA ILE A 20 -6.86 -6.50 2.63
C ILE A 20 -6.78 -5.99 4.07
N VAL A 21 -5.91 -5.01 4.35
CA VAL A 21 -5.76 -4.46 5.70
C VAL A 21 -7.05 -3.78 6.17
N THR A 22 -7.69 -2.99 5.30
CA THR A 22 -8.98 -2.35 5.61
C THR A 22 -10.05 -3.38 5.94
N SER A 23 -10.13 -4.48 5.18
CA SER A 23 -11.08 -5.57 5.43
C SER A 23 -10.85 -6.23 6.80
N GLU A 24 -9.60 -6.47 7.16
CA GLU A 24 -9.25 -7.01 8.48
C GLU A 24 -9.63 -6.04 9.62
N LEU A 25 -9.42 -4.72 9.44
CA LEU A 25 -9.84 -3.72 10.42
C LEU A 25 -11.36 -3.67 10.61
N LEU A 26 -12.11 -3.80 9.51
CA LEU A 26 -13.58 -3.91 9.56
C LEU A 26 -14.03 -5.16 10.33
N ILE A 27 -13.40 -6.31 10.07
CA ILE A 27 -13.67 -7.57 10.79
C ILE A 27 -13.38 -7.42 12.29
N GLN A 28 -12.34 -6.66 12.64
CA GLN A 28 -11.97 -6.35 14.03
C GLN A 28 -12.86 -5.30 14.68
N GLY A 29 -13.85 -4.75 13.96
CA GLY A 29 -14.88 -3.86 14.51
C GLY A 29 -14.59 -2.37 14.35
N VAL A 30 -13.58 -1.96 13.57
CA VAL A 30 -13.42 -0.56 13.18
C VAL A 30 -14.60 -0.17 12.28
N LEU A 31 -15.25 0.96 12.59
CA LEU A 31 -16.39 1.43 11.81
C LEU A 31 -15.92 1.91 10.43
N PRO A 32 -16.66 1.62 9.34
CA PRO A 32 -16.32 2.08 7.99
C PRO A 32 -16.10 3.60 7.90
N ASP A 33 -16.91 4.37 8.61
CA ASP A 33 -16.84 5.85 8.60
C ASP A 33 -15.56 6.39 9.28
N HIS A 34 -14.80 5.54 9.98
CA HIS A 34 -13.52 5.88 10.60
C HIS A 34 -12.32 5.43 9.75
N LEU A 35 -12.56 4.82 8.58
CA LEU A 35 -11.51 4.32 7.71
C LEU A 35 -11.42 5.16 6.44
N MET A 36 -10.22 5.64 6.15
CA MET A 36 -9.86 6.20 4.86
C MET A 36 -8.67 5.40 4.32
N MET A 37 -8.76 5.01 3.06
CA MET A 37 -7.75 4.20 2.39
C MET A 37 -7.18 4.96 1.20
N GLU A 38 -5.85 4.97 1.06
CA GLU A 38 -5.14 5.55 -0.08
C GLU A 38 -4.06 4.57 -0.56
N ALA A 39 -3.91 4.43 -1.88
CA ALA A 39 -2.85 3.65 -2.50
C ALA A 39 -1.75 4.58 -3.03
N ARG A 40 -0.50 4.33 -2.65
CA ARG A 40 0.66 5.20 -2.97
C ARG A 40 1.59 4.65 -4.06
N ALA A 41 1.42 3.38 -4.47
CA ALA A 41 2.30 2.72 -5.42
C ALA A 41 3.78 2.79 -4.98
N ASP A 42 4.67 3.28 -5.85
CA ASP A 42 6.12 3.47 -5.62
C ASP A 42 6.51 4.92 -5.32
N HIS A 43 5.54 5.81 -5.03
CA HIS A 43 5.81 7.24 -4.87
C HIS A 43 6.54 7.60 -3.56
N ASP A 44 6.41 6.80 -2.50
CA ASP A 44 6.98 7.08 -1.17
C ASP A 44 7.89 5.93 -0.65
N PRO A 45 9.04 5.67 -1.32
CA PRO A 45 9.97 4.64 -0.89
C PRO A 45 10.74 5.11 0.36
N ILE A 46 10.80 4.25 1.38
CA ILE A 46 11.63 4.48 2.57
C ILE A 46 13.04 3.92 2.34
N PHE A 47 13.13 2.81 1.59
CA PHE A 47 14.38 2.13 1.30
C PHE A 47 14.72 2.21 -0.18
N TYR A 48 16.01 2.19 -0.48
CA TYR A 48 16.46 2.04 -1.84
C TYR A 48 16.28 0.60 -2.33
N GLU A 49 15.78 0.44 -3.55
CA GLU A 49 15.42 -0.87 -4.13
C GLU A 49 16.56 -1.52 -4.95
N TYR A 50 17.81 -1.12 -4.72
CA TYR A 50 18.96 -1.77 -5.37
C TYR A 50 19.30 -3.14 -4.75
N MET A 51 18.72 -3.48 -3.59
CA MET A 51 18.80 -4.80 -2.96
C MET A 51 17.40 -5.36 -2.68
N PRO A 52 17.20 -6.69 -2.74
CA PRO A 52 15.89 -7.33 -2.47
C PRO A 52 15.27 -6.95 -1.12
N LEU A 53 16.11 -6.72 -0.10
CA LEU A 53 15.64 -6.36 1.24
C LEU A 53 15.00 -4.96 1.26
N GLY A 54 15.52 -4.01 0.47
CA GLY A 54 14.96 -2.67 0.38
C GLY A 54 13.61 -2.65 -0.32
N GLU A 55 13.51 -3.41 -1.42
CA GLU A 55 12.24 -3.63 -2.12
C GLU A 55 11.19 -4.23 -1.17
N ALA A 56 11.53 -5.30 -0.44
CA ALA A 56 10.64 -5.90 0.54
C ALA A 56 10.22 -4.92 1.65
N GLY A 57 11.14 -4.04 2.07
CA GLY A 57 10.86 -2.99 3.05
C GLY A 57 9.87 -1.92 2.55
N ASN A 58 9.82 -1.66 1.25
CA ASN A 58 8.86 -0.72 0.65
C ASN A 58 7.47 -1.34 0.46
N GLN A 59 7.36 -2.67 0.41
CA GLN A 59 6.10 -3.41 0.28
C GLN A 59 5.33 -3.47 1.61
N ARG A 60 4.63 -2.38 1.96
CA ARG A 60 3.98 -2.21 3.27
C ARG A 60 2.64 -1.50 3.18
N VAL A 61 1.89 -1.55 4.28
CA VAL A 61 0.73 -0.69 4.56
C VAL A 61 1.04 0.07 5.84
N GLU A 62 0.83 1.39 5.83
CA GLU A 62 0.98 2.25 7.00
C GLU A 62 -0.41 2.65 7.50
N ILE A 63 -0.60 2.62 8.82
CA ILE A 63 -1.86 3.01 9.46
C ILE A 63 -1.58 4.24 10.32
N PHE A 64 -2.33 5.31 10.07
CA PHE A 64 -2.24 6.57 10.79
C PHE A 64 -3.53 6.82 11.57
N HIS A 65 -3.41 7.31 12.80
CA HIS A 65 -4.52 7.69 13.68
C HIS A 65 -4.18 9.03 14.35
N GLU A 66 -5.18 9.88 14.55
CA GLU A 66 -5.08 11.13 15.32
C GLU A 66 -5.41 10.92 16.80
#